data_AF-A0AAV1JV29-F1
#
_entry.id   AF-A0AAV1JV29-F1
#
_cell.length_a   1.000
_cell.length_b   1.000
_cell.length_c   1.000
_cell.angle_alpha   90.00
_cell.angle_beta   90.00
_cell.angle_gamma   90.00
#
_symmetry.space_group_name_H-M   'P 1'
#
loop_
_entity.id
_entity.type
_entity.pdbx_description
1 polymer ?
#
loop_
_entity_poly.entity_id
_entity_poly.type
_entity_poly.pdbx_seq_one_letter_code
_entity_poly.pdbx_strand_id
1 'polypeptide(L)'
;CPAWCLQRRTMFSIIGLVQTGGNTPTLSTLVRIMLQDESRWRAVKDFCEEIFAIKESDERARELDPLASEVRRRRERPRRVLR
;
A
#
# COMPACT_ATOMS: atom_id res chain seq x y z
N CYS A 1 -7.34 -4.39 -8.03
CA CYS A 1 -7.04 -2.97 -8.35
C CYS A 1 -6.00 -2.88 -9.48
N PRO A 2 -6.40 -2.59 -10.73
CA PRO A 2 -5.48 -2.48 -11.86
C PRO A 2 -4.37 -1.43 -11.68
N ALA A 3 -4.65 -0.35 -10.95
CA ALA A 3 -3.73 0.77 -10.73
C ALA A 3 -2.37 0.37 -10.11
N TRP A 4 -2.32 -0.77 -9.40
CA TRP A 4 -1.12 -1.27 -8.73
C TRP A 4 -0.67 -2.62 -9.29
N CYS A 5 -0.87 -2.85 -10.59
CA CYS A 5 -0.49 -4.11 -11.22
C CYS A 5 1.03 -4.32 -11.21
N LEU A 6 1.81 -3.26 -11.45
CA LEU A 6 3.27 -3.33 -11.49
C LEU A 6 3.88 -3.63 -10.12
N GLN A 7 3.47 -2.90 -9.08
CA GLN A 7 3.92 -3.12 -7.70
C GLN A 7 3.60 -4.54 -7.23
N ARG A 8 2.39 -5.02 -7.55
CA ARG A 8 1.97 -6.39 -7.19
C ARG A 8 2.75 -7.46 -7.93
N ARG A 9 3.04 -7.28 -9.23
CA ARG A 9 3.90 -8.21 -9.99
C ARG A 9 5.30 -8.28 -9.40
N THR A 10 5.88 -7.14 -9.04
CA THR A 10 7.20 -7.06 -8.43
C THR A 10 7.24 -7.81 -7.10
N MET A 11 6.28 -7.54 -6.21
CA MET A 11 6.15 -8.26 -4.94
C MET A 11 5.96 -9.77 -5.16
N PHE A 12 5.07 -10.17 -6.07
CA PHE A 12 4.77 -11.57 -6.37
C PHE A 12 6.00 -12.32 -6.91
N SER A 13 6.80 -11.68 -7.76
CA SER A 13 8.05 -12.23 -8.24
C SER A 13 9.02 -12.56 -7.11
N ILE A 14 9.11 -11.71 -6.08
CA ILE A 14 10.02 -11.92 -4.93
C ILE A 14 9.50 -13.03 -4.02
N ILE A 15 8.18 -13.09 -3.77
CA ILE A 15 7.59 -14.10 -2.88
C ILE A 15 7.31 -15.45 -3.57
N GLY A 16 7.71 -15.60 -4.84
CA GLY A 16 7.59 -16.84 -5.61
C GLY A 16 6.16 -17.15 -6.08
N LEU A 17 5.32 -16.13 -6.26
CA LEU A 17 3.97 -16.27 -6.80
C LEU A 17 3.92 -15.77 -8.25
N VAL A 18 3.18 -16.48 -9.10
CA VAL A 18 2.85 -16.00 -10.45
C VAL A 18 1.49 -15.33 -10.41
N GLN A 19 1.42 -14.07 -10.85
CA GLN A 19 0.14 -13.40 -11.02
C GLN A 19 -0.60 -13.94 -12.25
N THR A 20 -1.41 -14.98 -12.08
CA THR A 20 -2.39 -15.39 -13.10
C THR A 20 -3.67 -14.58 -12.92
N GLY A 21 -4.26 -14.15 -14.04
CA GLY A 21 -5.34 -13.16 -14.08
C GLY A 21 -6.42 -13.35 -13.00
N GLY A 22 -6.58 -12.35 -12.14
CA GLY A 22 -7.70 -12.22 -11.21
C GLY A 22 -7.55 -12.90 -9.84
N ASN A 23 -6.67 -13.89 -9.68
CA ASN A 23 -6.61 -14.63 -8.42
C ASN A 23 -5.53 -14.07 -7.47
N THR A 24 -5.94 -13.24 -6.52
CA THR A 24 -5.06 -12.82 -5.43
C THR A 24 -4.94 -13.93 -4.39
N PRO A 25 -3.73 -14.21 -3.85
CA PRO A 25 -3.60 -15.14 -2.73
C PRO A 25 -4.46 -14.66 -1.57
N THR A 26 -5.08 -15.61 -0.85
CA THR A 26 -5.76 -15.30 0.39
C THR A 26 -4.76 -14.75 1.41
N LEU A 27 -5.26 -14.00 2.41
CA LEU A 27 -4.39 -13.49 3.48
C LEU A 27 -3.64 -14.62 4.18
N SER A 28 -4.32 -15.73 4.47
CA SER A 28 -3.70 -16.89 5.12
C SER A 28 -2.56 -17.49 4.28
N THR A 29 -2.72 -17.55 2.96
CA THR A 29 -1.64 -17.99 2.05
C THR A 29 -0.47 -17.02 2.07
N LEU A 30 -0.73 -15.71 2.00
CA LEU A 30 0.30 -14.67 2.11
C LEU A 30 1.08 -14.78 3.42
N VAL A 31 0.39 -14.88 4.55
CA VAL A 31 1.01 -15.01 5.88
C VAL A 31 1.89 -16.26 5.94
N ARG A 32 1.40 -17.41 5.46
CA ARG A 32 2.22 -18.64 5.41
C ARG A 32 3.50 -18.45 4.61
N ILE A 33 3.42 -17.78 3.45
CA ILE A 33 4.57 -17.49 2.60
C ILE A 33 5.56 -16.55 3.29
N MET A 34 5.05 -15.49 3.94
CA MET A 34 5.86 -14.52 4.67
C MET A 34 6.61 -15.16 5.86
N LEU A 35 6.00 -16.15 6.52
CA LEU A 35 6.61 -16.86 7.64
C LEU A 35 7.74 -17.83 7.24
N GLN A 36 7.88 -18.16 5.95
CA GLN A 36 8.95 -19.07 5.49
C GLN A 36 10.30 -18.38 5.33
N ASP A 37 10.33 -17.05 5.12
CA ASP A 37 11.54 -16.34 4.71
C ASP A 37 11.42 -14.83 4.99
N GLU A 38 12.44 -14.27 5.64
CA GLU A 38 12.48 -12.84 5.98
C GLU A 38 12.46 -11.92 4.74
N SER A 39 13.08 -12.32 3.64
CA SER A 39 13.05 -11.58 2.38
C SER A 39 11.62 -11.47 1.82
N ARG A 40 10.80 -12.52 2.01
CA ARG A 40 9.39 -12.52 1.60
C ARG A 40 8.54 -11.64 2.49
N TRP A 41 8.81 -11.66 3.80
CA TRP A 41 8.22 -10.72 4.74
C TRP A 41 8.53 -9.26 4.34
N ARG A 42 9.81 -8.94 4.09
CA ARG A 42 10.25 -7.60 3.68
C ARG A 42 9.59 -7.17 2.37
N ALA A 43 9.53 -8.04 1.36
CA ALA A 43 8.87 -7.73 0.10
C ALA A 43 7.39 -7.33 0.26
N VAL A 44 6.64 -8.01 1.15
CA VAL A 44 5.24 -7.67 1.42
C VAL A 44 5.14 -6.37 2.22
N LYS A 45 6.02 -6.16 3.22
CA LYS A 45 6.09 -4.91 3.98
C LYS A 45 6.35 -3.71 3.05
N ASP A 46 7.37 -3.80 2.21
CA ASP A 46 7.82 -2.71 1.34
C ASP A 46 6.74 -2.38 0.29
N PHE A 47 6.08 -3.40 -0.25
CA PHE A 47 4.89 -3.22 -1.10
C PHE A 47 3.78 -2.43 -0.37
N CYS A 48 3.46 -2.80 0.88
CA CYS A 48 2.44 -2.10 1.66
C CYS A 48 2.83 -0.64 1.93
N GLU A 49 4.08 -0.39 2.29
CA GLU A 49 4.61 0.97 2.51
C GLU A 49 4.55 1.81 1.24
N GLU A 50 4.96 1.27 0.10
CA GLU A 50 4.87 1.95 -1.21
C GLU A 50 3.42 2.32 -1.55
N ILE A 51 2.49 1.38 -1.42
CA ILE A 51 1.07 1.62 -1.73
C ILE A 51 0.45 2.64 -0.77
N PHE A 52 0.82 2.61 0.52
CA PHE A 52 0.35 3.61 1.47
C PHE A 52 0.94 4.99 1.17
N ALA A 53 2.22 5.10 0.82
CA ALA A 53 2.83 6.37 0.43
C ALA A 53 2.16 6.98 -0.81
N ILE A 54 1.87 6.17 -1.83
CA ILE A 54 1.14 6.61 -3.03
C ILE A 54 -0.26 7.09 -2.65
N LYS A 55 -1.01 6.30 -1.88
CA LYS A 55 -2.37 6.67 -1.45
C LYS A 55 -2.40 7.93 -0.60
N GLU A 56 -1.46 8.09 0.31
CA GLU A 56 -1.32 9.28 1.15
C GLU A 56 -0.98 10.50 0.30
N SER A 57 -0.09 10.37 -0.68
CA SER A 57 0.22 11.45 -1.62
C SER A 57 -1.00 11.86 -2.43
N ASP A 58 -1.75 10.89 -2.96
CA ASP A 58 -2.99 11.13 -3.71
C ASP A 58 -4.06 11.80 -2.83
N GLU A 59 -4.21 11.35 -1.58
CA GLU A 59 -5.14 11.97 -0.65
C GLU A 59 -4.70 13.39 -0.28
N ARG A 60 -3.40 13.60 -0.06
CA ARG A 60 -2.84 14.92 0.23
C ARG A 60 -3.06 15.90 -0.91
N ALA A 61 -2.95 15.45 -2.17
CA ALA A 61 -3.30 16.26 -3.32
C ALA A 61 -4.81 16.62 -3.33
N ARG A 62 -5.68 15.67 -2.96
CA ARG A 62 -7.14 15.93 -2.82
C ARG A 62 -7.46 16.89 -1.69
N GLU A 63 -6.74 16.86 -0.57
CA GLU A 63 -6.94 17.80 0.55
C GLU A 63 -6.54 19.24 0.20
N LEU A 64 -5.50 19.40 -0.64
CA LEU A 64 -4.95 20.70 -1.05
C LEU A 64 -5.72 21.36 -2.19
N ASP A 65 -6.62 20.64 -2.85
CA ASP A 65 -7.48 21.18 -3.90
C ASP A 65 -8.36 22.32 -3.32
N PRO A 66 -8.28 23.55 -3.87
CA PRO A 66 -9.13 24.67 -3.43
C PRO A 66 -10.62 24.38 -3.49
N LEU A 67 -11.04 23.48 -4.39
CA LEU A 67 -12.42 23.03 -4.58
C LEU A 67 -12.78 21.80 -3.74
N ALA A 68 -11.86 21.31 -2.88
CA ALA A 68 -12.14 20.20 -1.99
C ALA A 68 -13.36 20.48 -1.10
N SER A 69 -14.22 19.48 -0.93
CA SER A 69 -15.36 19.56 -0.02
C SER A 69 -14.89 19.81 1.42
N GLU A 70 -15.70 20.51 2.22
CA GLU A 70 -15.33 20.86 3.59
C GLU A 70 -15.01 19.65 4.49
N VAL A 71 -15.58 18.48 4.17
CA VAL A 71 -15.30 17.21 4.85
C VAL A 71 -13.88 16.69 4.58
N ARG A 72 -13.33 16.98 3.39
CA ARG A 72 -11.98 16.58 2.96
C ARG A 72 -10.94 17.68 3.09
N ARG A 73 -11.37 18.95 3.24
CA ARG A 73 -10.44 20.01 3.61
C ARG A 73 -9.81 19.67 4.93
N ARG A 74 -8.49 19.60 4.91
CA ARG A 74 -7.66 19.30 6.07
C ARG A 74 -8.05 20.21 7.22
N ARG A 75 -8.72 19.69 8.24
CA ARG A 75 -8.68 20.32 9.57
C ARG A 75 -7.24 20.20 10.01
N GLU A 76 -6.49 21.29 9.95
CA GLU A 76 -5.15 21.39 10.51
C GLU A 76 -5.23 21.15 12.03
N ARG A 77 -5.38 19.89 12.44
CA ARG A 77 -5.11 19.53 13.82
C ARG A 77 -3.59 19.60 13.98
N PRO A 78 -3.08 20.40 14.93
CA PRO A 78 -1.65 20.48 15.18
C PRO A 78 -1.10 19.07 15.34
N ARG A 79 -0.10 18.69 14.54
CA ARG A 79 0.64 17.44 14.76
C ARG A 79 1.20 17.53 16.17
N ARG A 80 0.80 16.63 17.06
CA ARG A 80 1.38 16.53 18.39
C ARG A 80 2.84 16.13 18.18
N VAL A 81 3.74 17.10 18.30
CA VAL A 81 5.18 16.85 18.34
C VAL A 81 5.42 16.11 19.65
N LEU A 82 5.57 14.80 19.61
CA LEU A 82 6.10 14.05 20.74
C LEU A 82 7.56 14.46 20.86
N ARG A 83 7.87 15.21 21.92
CA ARG A 83 9.23 15.53 22.36
C ARG A 83 9.86 14.31 23.01
#